data_AF-A0A917ZJQ8-F1
#
_entry.id   AF-A0A917ZJQ8-F1
#
_cell.length_a   1.000
_cell.length_b   1.000
_cell.length_c   1.000
_cell.angle_alpha   90.00
_cell.angle_beta   90.00
_cell.angle_gamma   90.00
#
_symmetry.space_group_name_H-M   'P 1'
#
loop_
_entity.id
_entity.type
_entity.pdbx_description
1 polymer ?
#
loop_
_entity_poly.entity_id
_entity_poly.type
_entity_poly.pdbx_seq_one_letter_code
_entity_poly.pdbx_strand_id
1 'polypeptide(L)'
;MAPDPESDHPICVAGRRAAPPEDCGGAWNYLEQLQRHEGHLLWQDIETVATAVERFLDTGDRSALGNLDALRAVMARVEAYTAFQPERFDRQAINARLRQWTNGAGGEA
;
A
#
# COMPACT_ATOMS: atom_id res chain seq x y z
N MET A 1 -10.12 10.87 -20.62
CA MET A 1 -9.47 12.01 -21.29
C MET A 1 -8.71 11.51 -22.48
N ALA A 2 -9.03 12.01 -23.68
CA ALA A 2 -8.11 11.95 -24.81
C ALA A 2 -7.01 13.02 -24.63
N PRO A 3 -5.81 12.87 -25.23
CA PRO A 3 -4.82 13.93 -25.27
C PRO A 3 -5.38 15.18 -25.95
N ASP A 4 -5.08 16.34 -25.38
CA ASP A 4 -5.26 17.62 -26.07
C ASP A 4 -4.00 17.87 -26.89
N PRO A 5 -4.08 17.97 -28.23
CA PRO A 5 -2.92 18.17 -29.09
C PRO A 5 -2.19 19.50 -28.83
N GLU A 6 -2.81 20.47 -28.16
CA GLU A 6 -2.18 21.75 -27.81
C GLU A 6 -1.53 21.75 -26.41
N SER A 7 -1.57 20.62 -25.68
CA SER A 7 -0.98 20.57 -24.34
C SER A 7 0.53 20.32 -24.39
N ASP A 8 1.33 21.26 -23.89
CA ASP A 8 2.80 21.17 -23.82
C ASP A 8 3.34 20.24 -22.71
N HIS A 9 2.51 19.36 -22.15
CA HIS A 9 2.92 18.47 -21.05
C HIS A 9 2.64 17.00 -21.33
N PRO A 10 3.47 16.09 -20.79
CA PRO A 10 3.23 14.67 -20.94
C PRO A 10 1.92 14.26 -20.27
N ILE A 11 1.23 13.31 -20.89
CA ILE A 11 0.07 12.64 -20.30
C ILE A 11 0.32 11.13 -20.22
N CYS A 12 -0.14 10.53 -19.14
CA CYS A 12 -0.21 9.09 -18.99
C CYS A 12 -1.44 8.56 -19.76
N VAL A 13 -1.16 7.83 -20.85
CA VAL A 13 -2.18 7.19 -21.70
C VAL A 13 -2.60 5.81 -21.18
N ALA A 14 -1.68 5.08 -20.56
CA ALA A 14 -1.88 3.73 -20.02
C ALA A 14 -0.85 3.38 -18.94
N GLY A 15 -1.10 2.30 -18.21
CA GLY A 15 -0.17 1.71 -17.23
C GLY A 15 -0.85 0.61 -16.42
N ARG A 16 -0.08 -0.11 -15.61
CA ARG A 16 -0.56 -1.17 -14.72
C ARG A 16 0.40 -1.33 -13.55
N ARG A 17 -0.16 -1.73 -12.40
CA ARG A 17 0.54 -1.96 -11.13
C ARG A 17 1.15 -0.68 -10.57
N ALA A 18 1.42 -0.71 -9.27
CA ALA A 18 2.23 0.30 -8.63
C ALA A 18 3.70 0.11 -9.04
N ALA A 19 4.42 1.23 -9.18
CA ALA A 19 5.87 1.15 -9.23
C ALA A 19 6.40 0.61 -7.90
N PRO A 20 7.51 -0.15 -7.90
CA PRO A 20 8.20 -0.49 -6.66
C PRO A 20 8.51 0.77 -5.85
N PRO A 21 8.41 0.75 -4.51
CA PRO A 21 8.84 1.87 -3.70
C PRO A 21 10.30 2.22 -3.95
N GLU A 22 10.61 3.52 -3.83
CA GLU A 22 12.01 3.96 -3.73
C GLU A 22 12.68 3.21 -2.58
N ASP A 23 13.97 2.90 -2.74
CA ASP A 23 14.77 2.18 -1.75
C ASP A 23 14.22 0.80 -1.32
N CYS A 24 13.42 0.13 -2.16
CA CYS A 24 12.91 -1.22 -1.89
C CYS A 24 13.98 -2.34 -1.83
N GLY A 25 15.27 -1.99 -1.90
CA GLY A 25 16.38 -2.94 -1.87
C GLY A 25 16.60 -3.70 -3.18
N GLY A 26 16.04 -3.19 -4.28
CA GLY A 26 16.21 -3.72 -5.62
C GLY A 26 15.17 -4.76 -6.03
N ALA A 27 15.29 -5.22 -7.28
CA ALA A 27 14.27 -6.04 -7.93
C ALA A 27 13.99 -7.36 -7.18
N TRP A 28 15.03 -8.03 -6.66
CA TRP A 28 14.86 -9.31 -5.97
C TRP A 28 14.04 -9.18 -4.68
N ASN A 29 14.35 -8.18 -3.86
CA ASN A 29 13.61 -7.92 -2.62
C ASN A 29 12.16 -7.54 -2.91
N TYR A 30 11.91 -6.75 -3.96
CA TYR A 30 10.55 -6.43 -4.38
C TYR A 30 9.76 -7.66 -4.84
N LEU A 31 10.37 -8.58 -5.59
CA LEU A 31 9.73 -9.83 -5.99
C LEU A 31 9.43 -10.74 -4.79
N GLU A 32 10.33 -10.81 -3.81
CA GLU A 32 10.08 -11.55 -2.57
C GLU A 32 8.88 -10.96 -1.79
N GLN A 33 8.80 -9.63 -1.71
CA GLN A 33 7.67 -8.93 -1.09
C GLN A 33 6.34 -9.22 -1.83
N LEU A 34 6.35 -9.20 -3.17
CA LEU A 34 5.20 -9.59 -3.99
C LEU A 34 4.76 -11.03 -3.70
N GLN A 35 5.70 -11.97 -3.67
CA GLN A 35 5.40 -13.38 -3.41
C GLN A 35 4.80 -13.59 -2.01
N ARG A 36 5.31 -12.88 -1.00
CA ARG A 36 4.74 -12.89 0.36
C ARG A 36 3.31 -12.35 0.37
N HIS A 37 3.04 -11.29 -0.39
CA HIS A 37 1.72 -10.66 -0.50
C HIS A 37 0.70 -11.52 -1.28
N GLU A 38 1.14 -12.25 -2.30
CA GLU A 38 0.29 -13.20 -3.04
C GLU A 38 -0.03 -14.48 -2.23
N GLY A 39 0.61 -14.68 -1.08
CA GLY A 39 0.49 -15.85 -0.22
C GLY A 39 -0.59 -15.75 0.87
N HIS A 40 -1.07 -16.93 1.29
CA HIS A 40 -2.02 -17.21 2.38
C HIS A 40 -1.65 -16.65 3.78
N LEU A 41 -0.53 -15.94 3.94
CA LEU A 41 0.03 -15.55 5.23
C LEU A 41 -0.77 -14.44 5.94
N LEU A 42 -1.52 -13.62 5.19
CA LEU A 42 -2.36 -12.57 5.76
C LEU A 42 -3.50 -13.13 6.63
N TRP A 43 -4.07 -14.29 6.26
CA TRP A 43 -5.25 -14.80 6.95
C TRP A 43 -4.97 -15.26 8.37
N GLN A 44 -3.80 -15.83 8.63
CA GLN A 44 -3.40 -16.24 9.99
C GLN A 44 -3.21 -15.01 10.90
N ASP A 45 -2.62 -13.94 10.36
CA ASP A 45 -2.44 -12.70 11.10
C ASP A 45 -3.78 -12.01 11.39
N ILE A 46 -4.70 -12.00 10.41
CA ILE A 46 -6.07 -11.49 10.60
C ILE A 46 -6.84 -12.32 11.63
N GLU A 47 -6.77 -13.65 11.54
CA GLU A 47 -7.44 -14.57 12.49
C GLU A 47 -6.94 -14.34 13.93
N THR A 48 -5.63 -14.13 14.09
CA THR A 48 -5.03 -13.82 15.39
C THR A 48 -5.57 -12.50 15.96
N VAL A 49 -5.67 -11.45 15.13
CA VAL A 49 -6.23 -10.16 15.54
C VAL A 49 -7.71 -10.29 15.87
N ALA A 50 -8.50 -10.95 15.02
CA ALA A 50 -9.93 -11.15 15.21
C ALA A 50 -10.21 -11.90 16.53
N THR A 51 -9.48 -12.98 16.79
CA THR A 51 -9.62 -13.77 18.03
C THR A 51 -9.33 -12.93 19.27
N ALA A 52 -8.29 -12.10 19.26
CA ALA A 52 -7.95 -11.24 20.39
C ALA A 52 -9.04 -10.18 20.63
N VAL A 53 -9.54 -9.56 19.55
CA VAL A 53 -10.62 -8.57 19.61
C VAL A 53 -11.93 -9.19 20.11
N GLU A 54 -12.33 -10.34 19.59
CA GLU A 54 -13.53 -11.06 20.03
C GLU A 54 -13.52 -11.34 21.53
N ARG A 55 -12.40 -11.88 22.05
CA ARG A 55 -12.25 -12.14 23.50
C ARG A 55 -12.35 -10.87 24.34
N PHE A 56 -11.77 -9.77 23.86
CA PHE A 56 -11.88 -8.49 24.54
C PHE A 56 -13.31 -7.97 24.54
N LEU A 57 -14.02 -8.06 23.41
CA LEU A 57 -15.41 -7.62 23.30
C LEU A 57 -16.35 -8.46 24.18
N ASP A 58 -16.12 -9.77 24.28
CA ASP A 58 -16.92 -10.68 25.10
C ASP A 58 -16.75 -10.45 26.61
N THR A 59 -15.53 -10.14 27.04
CA THR A 59 -15.18 -10.04 28.48
C THR A 59 -15.13 -8.60 29.00
N GLY A 60 -14.90 -7.62 28.13
CA GLY A 60 -14.54 -6.26 28.51
C GLY A 60 -13.17 -6.13 29.21
N ASP A 61 -12.43 -7.22 29.36
CA ASP A 61 -11.16 -7.24 30.08
C ASP A 61 -9.99 -7.07 29.10
N ARG A 62 -9.22 -5.99 29.30
CA ARG A 62 -8.04 -5.69 28.48
C ARG A 62 -6.96 -6.77 28.59
N SER A 63 -6.93 -7.55 29.67
CA SER A 63 -6.02 -8.69 29.81
C SER A 63 -6.33 -9.81 28.80
N ALA A 64 -7.56 -9.89 28.31
CA ALA A 64 -8.00 -10.88 27.32
C ALA A 64 -7.35 -10.70 25.93
N LEU A 65 -6.79 -9.51 25.66
CA LEU A 65 -5.97 -9.25 24.46
C LEU A 65 -4.63 -10.02 24.48
N GLY A 66 -4.24 -10.58 25.64
CA GLY A 66 -3.01 -11.36 25.78
C GLY A 66 -1.75 -10.50 25.70
N ASN A 67 -0.73 -11.01 24.99
CA ASN A 67 0.53 -10.30 24.81
C ASN A 67 0.36 -9.15 23.81
N LEU A 68 0.28 -7.92 24.33
CA LEU A 68 0.06 -6.72 23.53
C LEU A 68 1.20 -6.41 22.54
N ASP A 69 2.45 -6.75 22.87
CA ASP A 69 3.58 -6.51 21.98
C ASP A 69 3.55 -7.48 20.79
N ALA A 70 3.20 -8.73 21.05
CA ALA A 70 2.98 -9.72 19.99
C ALA A 70 1.79 -9.32 19.11
N LEU A 71 0.68 -8.90 19.71
CA LEU A 71 -0.50 -8.43 18.97
C LEU A 71 -0.19 -7.21 18.09
N ARG A 72 0.61 -6.26 18.60
CA ARG A 72 1.08 -5.10 17.83
C ARG A 72 1.93 -5.53 16.63
N ALA A 73 2.85 -6.47 16.80
CA ALA A 73 3.67 -6.98 15.71
C ALA A 73 2.83 -7.66 14.63
N VAL A 74 1.78 -8.41 15.02
CA VAL A 74 0.81 -8.99 14.08
C VAL A 74 0.07 -7.89 13.32
N MET A 75 -0.49 -6.90 14.03
CA MET A 75 -1.20 -5.78 13.40
C MET A 75 -0.32 -4.99 12.43
N ALA A 76 0.94 -4.72 12.79
CA ALA A 76 1.88 -4.02 11.92
C ALA A 76 2.14 -4.79 10.61
N ARG A 77 2.16 -6.13 10.65
CA ARG A 77 2.25 -6.96 9.44
C ARG A 77 0.98 -6.84 8.59
N VAL A 78 -0.20 -6.91 9.20
CA VAL A 78 -1.48 -6.72 8.51
C VAL A 78 -1.52 -5.34 7.83
N GLU A 79 -1.14 -4.28 8.55
CA GLU A 79 -1.05 -2.92 8.02
C GLU A 79 -0.09 -2.86 6.82
N ALA A 80 1.11 -3.40 6.95
CA ALA A 80 2.10 -3.43 5.87
C ALA A 80 1.59 -4.16 4.62
N TYR A 81 0.93 -5.32 4.78
CA TYR A 81 0.29 -6.03 3.67
C TYR A 81 -0.79 -5.18 3.01
N THR A 82 -1.70 -4.58 3.79
CA THR A 82 -2.77 -3.73 3.24
C THR A 82 -2.26 -2.47 2.57
N ALA A 83 -1.13 -1.91 3.02
CA ALA A 83 -0.53 -0.70 2.47
C ALA A 83 0.22 -0.94 1.15
N PHE A 84 0.75 -2.16 0.93
CA PHE A 84 1.62 -2.46 -0.21
C PHE A 84 0.95 -2.26 -1.57
N GLN A 85 -0.35 -2.59 -1.70
CA GLN A 85 -1.22 -2.28 -2.85
C GLN A 85 -0.53 -2.43 -4.24
N PRO A 86 0.13 -3.56 -4.55
CA PRO A 86 0.99 -3.68 -5.73
C PRO A 86 0.23 -3.56 -7.07
N GLU A 87 -1.08 -3.79 -7.05
CA GLU A 87 -1.95 -3.67 -8.23
C GLU A 87 -2.53 -2.26 -8.42
N ARG A 88 -2.33 -1.34 -7.47
CA ARG A 88 -2.92 -0.01 -7.52
C ARG A 88 -2.28 0.83 -8.63
N PHE A 89 -3.12 1.26 -9.57
CA PHE A 89 -2.74 2.20 -10.63
C PHE A 89 -3.87 3.20 -10.88
N ASP A 90 -3.64 4.48 -10.54
CA ASP A 90 -4.62 5.56 -10.71
C ASP A 90 -4.15 6.56 -11.78
N ARG A 91 -4.59 6.33 -13.01
CA ARG A 91 -4.27 7.18 -14.16
C ARG A 91 -4.79 8.61 -14.01
N GLN A 92 -5.91 8.82 -13.31
CA GLN A 92 -6.47 10.16 -13.13
C GLN A 92 -5.62 10.98 -12.18
N ALA A 93 -5.22 10.38 -11.03
CA ALA A 93 -4.32 11.02 -10.08
C ALA A 93 -2.94 11.33 -10.69
N ILE A 94 -2.38 10.42 -11.49
CA ILE A 94 -1.10 10.64 -12.20
C ILE A 94 -1.21 11.84 -13.13
N ASN A 95 -2.23 11.89 -13.99
CA ASN A 95 -2.41 12.99 -14.93
C ASN A 95 -2.71 14.33 -14.23
N ALA A 96 -3.39 14.31 -13.08
CA ALA A 96 -3.56 15.51 -12.25
C ALA A 96 -2.21 16.04 -11.74
N ARG A 97 -1.30 15.16 -11.28
CA ARG A 97 0.05 15.55 -10.83
C ARG A 97 0.92 16.07 -11.97
N LEU A 98 0.90 15.42 -13.13
CA LEU A 98 1.66 15.87 -14.31
C LEU A 98 1.26 17.30 -14.72
N ARG A 99 -0.04 17.60 -14.73
CA ARG A 99 -0.57 18.94 -14.99
C ARG A 99 -0.12 19.96 -13.95
N GLN A 100 -0.15 19.61 -12.67
CA GLN A 100 0.31 20.49 -11.59
C GLN A 100 1.79 20.83 -11.76
N TRP A 101 2.62 19.86 -12.14
CA TRP A 101 4.06 20.06 -12.32
C TRP A 101 4.37 21.00 -13.49
N THR A 102 3.59 20.97 -14.56
CA THR A 102 3.72 21.93 -15.67
C THR A 102 3.20 23.31 -15.32
N ASN A 103 2.10 23.38 -14.57
CA ASN A 103 1.44 24.64 -14.23
C ASN A 103 2.11 25.38 -13.05
N GLY A 104 3.01 24.71 -12.32
CA GLY A 104 3.78 25.28 -11.22
C GLY A 104 5.26 24.91 -11.37
N ALA A 105 6.00 25.72 -12.13
CA ALA A 105 7.46 25.84 -12.17
C ALA A 105 8.29 24.54 -12.12
N GLY A 106 9.06 24.28 -13.19
CA GLY A 106 10.26 23.45 -13.05
C GLY A 106 11.19 24.02 -11.98
N GLY A 107 11.59 23.19 -11.02
CA GLY A 107 12.50 23.52 -9.91
C GLY A 107 11.92 22.98 -8.60
N GLU A 108 12.57 22.12 -7.84
CA GLU A 108 13.99 21.85 -7.67
C GLU A 108 14.25 20.34 -7.61
N ALA A 109 15.43 19.94 -8.07
CA ALA A 109 16.02 18.62 -7.89
C ALA A 109 16.79 18.55 -6.56
#